data_AF-A0A127T400-F1
#
_entry.id   AF-A0A127T400-F1
#
_cell.length_a   1.000
_cell.length_b   1.000
_cell.length_c   1.000
_cell.angle_alpha   90.00
_cell.angle_beta   90.00
_cell.angle_gamma   90.00
#
_symmetry.space_group_name_H-M   'P 1'
#
loop_
_entity.id
_entity.type
_entity.pdbx_description
1 polymer ?
#
loop_
_entity_poly.entity_id
_entity_poly.type
_entity_poly.pdbx_seq_one_letter_code
_entity_poly.pdbx_strand_id
1 'polypeptide(L)' 'MKYIIGKDRSQFEMFCLEESVNKDNEVRLIDLFVESLPLEEYGFIEENRNPLGGRPAYHPSTLLKLYIYGYMNRTRSSRQ' A
#
# COMPACT_ATOMS: atom_id res chain seq x y z
N MET A 1 29.28 -14.46 18.09
CA MET A 1 28.95 -15.49 17.09
C MET A 1 29.60 -15.10 15.77
N LYS A 2 30.21 -16.05 15.02
CA LYS A 2 31.12 -15.74 13.89
C LYS A 2 30.42 -15.62 12.53
N TYR A 3 29.17 -16.08 12.40
CA TYR A 3 28.40 -16.10 11.14
C TYR A 3 26.89 -15.94 11.41
N ILE A 4 26.15 -15.47 10.40
CA ILE A 4 24.68 -15.43 10.41
C ILE A 4 24.15 -16.81 10.04
N ILE A 5 23.27 -17.38 10.87
CA ILE A 5 22.59 -18.66 10.62
C ILE A 5 21.28 -18.36 9.90
N GLY A 6 21.03 -19.03 8.78
CA GLY A 6 19.79 -18.88 8.00
C GLY A 6 18.56 -19.49 8.69
N LYS A 7 17.38 -19.20 8.17
CA LYS A 7 16.12 -19.82 8.63
C LYS A 7 16.01 -21.26 8.12
N ASP A 8 15.43 -22.14 8.93
CA ASP A 8 15.16 -23.53 8.53
C ASP A 8 14.07 -23.58 7.44
N ARG A 9 14.25 -24.44 6.43
CA ARG A 9 13.32 -24.59 5.30
C ARG A 9 12.03 -25.32 5.68
N SER A 10 12.03 -26.10 6.77
CA SER A 10 10.82 -26.73 7.32
C SER A 10 10.05 -25.84 8.29
N GLN A 11 10.56 -24.65 8.61
CA GLN A 11 9.93 -23.77 9.58
C GLN A 11 8.66 -23.13 9.00
N PHE A 12 7.55 -23.26 9.73
CA PHE A 12 6.31 -22.55 9.45
C PHE A 12 6.36 -21.15 10.07
N GLU A 13 5.89 -20.14 9.33
CA GLU A 13 5.78 -18.75 9.81
C GLU A 13 4.36 -18.23 9.58
N MET A 14 3.81 -17.54 10.58
CA MET A 14 2.56 -16.79 10.50
C MET A 14 2.85 -15.34 10.88
N PHE A 15 2.34 -14.39 10.11
CA PHE A 15 2.49 -12.96 10.39
C PHE A 15 1.20 -12.20 10.10
N CYS A 16 0.92 -11.20 10.94
CA CYS A 16 -0.12 -10.23 10.71
C CYS A 16 0.51 -8.97 10.11
N LEU A 17 0.09 -8.58 8.90
CA LEU A 17 0.61 -7.38 8.25
C LEU A 17 0.37 -6.12 9.10
N GLU A 18 -0.78 -6.03 9.78
CA GLU A 18 -1.08 -4.90 10.66
C GLU A 18 -0.11 -4.78 11.85
N GLU A 19 0.35 -5.91 12.39
CA GLU A 19 1.33 -5.90 13.48
C GLU A 19 2.73 -5.49 13.01
N SER A 20 3.01 -5.61 11.71
CA SER A 20 4.28 -5.15 11.12
C SER A 20 4.37 -3.62 11.00
N VAL A 21 3.24 -2.92 11.10
CA VAL A 21 3.18 -1.45 10.97
C VAL A 21 3.18 -0.82 12.37
N ASN A 22 4.24 -0.05 12.67
CA ASN A 22 4.35 0.70 13.92
C ASN A 22 3.10 1.59 14.16
N LYS A 23 2.66 1.71 15.42
CA LYS A 23 1.51 2.54 15.82
C LYS A 23 1.68 4.02 15.43
N ASP A 24 2.91 4.51 15.45
CA ASP A 24 3.24 5.91 15.13
C ASP A 24 3.70 6.09 13.68
N ASN A 25 3.50 5.07 12.82
CA ASN A 25 3.88 5.16 11.43
C ASN A 25 2.95 6.11 10.65
N GLU A 26 3.54 7.02 9.87
CA GLU A 26 2.84 7.98 9.02
C GLU A 26 1.81 7.36 8.07
N VAL A 27 2.00 6.10 7.65
CA VAL A 27 1.03 5.42 6.77
C VAL A 27 -0.36 5.35 7.39
N ARG A 28 -0.47 5.30 8.72
CA ARG A 28 -1.76 5.31 9.43
C ARG A 28 -2.48 6.64 9.30
N LEU A 29 -1.74 7.75 9.29
CA LEU A 29 -2.31 9.08 9.03
C LEU A 29 -2.77 9.20 7.59
N ILE A 30 -1.98 8.69 6.64
CA ILE A 30 -2.34 8.67 5.21
C ILE A 30 -3.61 7.84 4.99
N ASP A 31 -3.70 6.68 5.64
CA ASP A 31 -4.84 5.77 5.57
C ASP A 31 -6.13 6.47 6.02
N LEU A 32 -6.11 7.02 7.25
CA LEU A 32 -7.24 7.74 7.84
C LEU A 32 -7.62 8.98 7.04
N PHE A 33 -6.63 9.74 6.54
CA PHE A 33 -6.87 10.91 5.71
C PHE A 33 -7.60 10.52 4.42
N VAL A 34 -7.08 9.55 3.66
CA VAL A 34 -7.67 9.16 2.39
C VAL A 34 -9.07 8.53 2.57
N GLU A 35 -9.29 7.79 3.64
CA GLU A 35 -10.61 7.21 3.94
C GLU A 35 -11.66 8.24 4.32
N SER A 36 -11.24 9.40 4.82
CA SER A 36 -12.14 10.51 5.14
C SER A 36 -12.59 11.33 3.92
N LEU A 37 -11.99 11.12 2.74
CA LEU A 37 -12.28 11.91 1.54
C LEU A 37 -13.47 11.32 0.77
N PRO A 38 -14.45 12.14 0.34
CA PRO A 38 -15.50 11.72 -0.58
C PRO A 38 -14.94 11.63 -2.01
N LEU A 39 -14.16 10.58 -2.28
CA LEU A 39 -13.43 10.42 -3.56
C LEU A 39 -14.36 10.44 -4.78
N GLU A 40 -15.56 9.89 -4.67
CA GLU A 40 -16.56 9.92 -5.74
C GLU A 40 -16.97 11.36 -6.12
N GLU A 41 -17.14 12.24 -5.13
CA GLU A 41 -17.46 13.67 -5.36
C GLU A 41 -16.31 14.42 -6.02
N TYR A 42 -15.07 13.94 -5.85
CA TYR A 42 -13.88 14.50 -6.48
C TYR A 42 -13.61 13.94 -7.88
N GLY A 43 -14.53 13.12 -8.41
CA GLY A 43 -14.41 12.55 -9.74
C GLY A 43 -13.52 11.31 -9.82
N PHE A 44 -13.17 10.69 -8.68
CA PHE A 44 -12.63 9.33 -8.69
C PHE A 44 -13.77 8.34 -8.88
N ILE A 45 -14.21 8.23 -10.14
CA ILE A 45 -15.30 7.34 -10.53
C ILE A 45 -14.71 5.95 -10.78
N GLU A 46 -15.29 4.92 -10.18
CA GLU A 46 -15.02 3.53 -10.54
C GLU A 46 -15.71 3.20 -11.88
N GLU A 47 -15.26 3.83 -12.97
CA GLU A 47 -15.86 3.53 -14.27
C GLU A 47 -15.60 2.07 -14.67
N ASN A 48 -16.72 1.41 -14.99
CA ASN A 48 -16.89 0.02 -15.39
C ASN A 48 -15.62 -0.72 -15.81
N ARG A 49 -15.23 -1.63 -14.90
CA ARG A 49 -14.60 -2.95 -15.13
C ARG A 49 -14.44 -3.27 -16.60
N ASN A 50 -13.17 -3.35 -17.01
CA ASN A 50 -12.69 -3.82 -18.30
C ASN A 50 -13.63 -4.87 -18.92
N PRO A 51 -14.51 -4.49 -19.87
CA PRO A 51 -15.58 -5.36 -20.39
C PRO A 51 -15.02 -6.54 -21.19
N LEU A 52 -13.74 -6.50 -21.52
CA LEU A 52 -13.02 -7.50 -22.32
C LEU A 52 -12.41 -8.63 -21.47
N GLY A 53 -12.56 -8.59 -20.14
CA GLY A 53 -11.92 -9.54 -19.22
C GLY A 53 -10.42 -9.23 -19.05
N GLY A 54 -9.96 -9.14 -17.81
CA GLY A 54 -8.57 -8.82 -17.50
C GLY A 54 -8.35 -8.57 -16.01
N ARG A 55 -7.11 -8.23 -15.64
CA ARG A 55 -6.78 -7.87 -14.26
C ARG A 55 -7.60 -6.63 -13.85
N PRO A 56 -8.31 -6.66 -12.71
CA PRO A 56 -9.00 -5.48 -12.18
C PRO A 56 -8.03 -4.32 -11.98
N ALA A 57 -8.52 -3.09 -12.17
CA ALA A 57 -7.79 -1.90 -11.80
C ALA A 57 -7.60 -1.85 -10.27
N TYR A 58 -6.56 -1.15 -9.81
CA TYR A 58 -6.41 -0.82 -8.38
C TYR A 58 -7.47 0.18 -7.97
N HIS A 59 -7.94 0.08 -6.73
CA HIS A 59 -8.90 1.04 -6.17
C HIS A 59 -8.26 2.45 -6.11
N PRO A 60 -8.97 3.53 -6.50
CA PRO A 60 -8.43 4.89 -6.50
C PRO A 60 -7.85 5.32 -5.15
N SER A 61 -8.49 4.93 -4.03
CA SER A 61 -7.98 5.23 -2.68
C SER A 61 -6.60 4.60 -2.44
N THR A 62 -6.36 3.37 -2.90
CA THR A 62 -5.06 2.70 -2.77
C THR A 62 -3.98 3.47 -3.52
N LEU A 63 -4.28 3.92 -4.75
CA LEU A 63 -3.35 4.69 -5.56
C LEU A 63 -3.04 6.05 -4.93
N LEU A 64 -4.05 6.72 -4.36
CA LEU A 64 -3.86 7.99 -3.66
C LEU A 64 -3.02 7.85 -2.39
N LYS A 65 -3.26 6.80 -1.58
CA LYS A 65 -2.44 6.47 -0.40
C LYS A 65 -0.96 6.30 -0.80
N LEU A 66 -0.69 5.54 -1.88
CA LEU A 66 0.67 5.34 -2.39
C LEU A 66 1.31 6.64 -2.94
N TYR A 67 0.53 7.47 -3.62
CA TYR A 67 1.01 8.75 -4.15
C TYR A 67 1.46 9.69 -3.03
N ILE A 68 0.63 9.85 -1.99
CA ILE A 68 0.95 10.68 -0.82
C ILE A 68 2.18 10.13 -0.10
N TYR A 69 2.23 8.82 0.14
CA TYR A 69 3.38 8.18 0.78
C TYR A 69 4.68 8.40 0.01
N GLY A 70 4.66 8.17 -1.31
CA GLY A 70 5.82 8.39 -2.17
C GLY A 70 6.26 9.86 -2.18
N TYR A 71 5.31 10.79 -2.20
CA TYR A 71 5.60 12.21 -2.12
C TYR A 71 6.26 12.59 -0.77
N MET A 72 5.71 12.16 0.35
CA MET A 72 6.24 12.44 1.70
C MET A 72 7.66 11.88 1.88
N ASN A 73 7.90 10.67 1.39
CA ASN A 73 9.20 10.01 1.49
C ASN A 73 10.20 10.45 0.42
N ARG A 74 9.83 11.41 -0.44
CA ARG A 74 10.62 11.87 -1.59
C ARG A 74 11.04 10.70 -2.51
N THR A 75 10.26 9.63 -2.51
CA THR A 75 10.44 8.47 -3.37
C THR A 75 10.01 8.88 -4.78
N ARG A 76 10.99 9.26 -5.60
CA ARG A 76 10.76 9.65 -7.00
C ARG A 76 10.42 8.40 -7.81
N SER A 77 9.37 8.45 -8.63
CA SER A 77 9.13 7.39 -9.63
C SER A 77 10.11 7.45 -10.79
N SER A 78 10.94 8.51 -10.87
CA SER A 78 11.99 8.61 -11.88
C SER A 78 13.10 7.63 -11.54
N ARG A 79 13.33 6.69 -12.47
CA ARG A 79 14.57 5.94 -12.57
C ARG A 79 15.71 6.95 -12.77
N GLN A 80 16.49 7.20 -11.72
CA GLN A 80 17.91 7.43 -11.93
C GLN A 80 18.56 6.09 -12.22
#